data_AF-A0A8J6QXB4-F1
#
_entry.id   AF-A0A8J6QXB4-F1
#
_cell.length_a   1.000
_cell.length_b   1.000
_cell.length_c   1.000
_cell.angle_alpha   90.00
_cell.angle_beta   90.00
_cell.angle_gamma   90.00
#
_symmetry.space_group_name_H-M   'P 1'
#
loop_
_entity.id
_entity.type
_entity.pdbx_description
1 polymer ?
#
loop_
_entity_poly.entity_id
_entity_poly.type
_entity_poly.pdbx_seq_one_letter_code
_entity_poly.pdbx_strand_id
1 'polypeptide(L)'
;MHHHRQQLWQQIVTEVQEHYQNLGQDEKDWLSPKLSAIADLQGRLNDLFVTADGEHHCRACAGGCCHAGHNHMTLVNLLHYVARQQPLPAPDFRQSCPFLGAQGCLLPPSRRPYNCISFNCDIIESCWSDADLKQFYRIESELRRHYLTLARRYAGAAMTGLLLQYARLQGRSFFYLLPATKPKDLCHDDLEF
;
A
#
# COMPACT_ATOMS: atom_id res chain seq x y z
N MET A 1 -1.05 -12.76 22.11
CA MET A 1 -1.56 -12.15 20.83
C MET A 1 -0.46 -11.90 19.80
N HIS A 2 0.71 -11.35 20.16
CA HIS A 2 1.78 -11.05 19.19
C HIS A 2 2.35 -12.29 18.46
N HIS A 3 2.57 -13.40 19.18
CA HIS A 3 3.07 -14.66 18.59
C HIS A 3 2.12 -15.20 17.50
N HIS A 4 0.81 -15.15 17.74
CA HIS A 4 -0.19 -15.57 16.76
C HIS A 4 -0.15 -14.72 15.48
N ARG A 5 0.02 -13.39 15.61
CA ARG A 5 0.16 -12.49 14.46
C ARG A 5 1.45 -12.74 13.68
N GLN A 6 2.55 -13.02 14.39
CA GLN A 6 3.83 -13.38 13.76
C GLN A 6 3.69 -14.66 12.91
N GLN A 7 3.05 -15.69 13.46
CA GLN A 7 2.79 -16.95 12.75
C GLN A 7 1.88 -16.72 11.53
N LEU A 8 0.79 -15.97 11.72
CA LEU A 8 -0.14 -15.64 10.64
C LEU A 8 0.55 -14.84 9.52
N TRP A 9 1.41 -13.89 9.87
CA TRP A 9 2.21 -13.14 8.91
C TRP A 9 3.13 -14.05 8.09
N GLN A 10 3.86 -14.96 8.74
CA GLN A 10 4.73 -15.91 8.06
C GLN A 10 3.95 -16.78 7.08
N GLN A 11 2.80 -17.30 7.51
CA GLN A 11 1.89 -18.07 6.65
C GLN A 11 1.46 -17.26 5.42
N ILE A 12 0.98 -16.02 5.61
CA ILE A 12 0.57 -15.16 4.51
C ILE A 12 1.70 -14.91 3.52
N VAL A 13 2.91 -14.61 4.02
CA VAL A 13 4.08 -14.35 3.16
C VAL A 13 4.41 -15.59 2.33
N THR A 14 4.45 -16.76 2.95
CA THR A 14 4.69 -18.03 2.26
C THR A 14 3.63 -18.31 1.19
N GLU A 15 2.35 -18.22 1.54
CA GLU A 15 1.26 -18.45 0.59
C GLU A 15 1.30 -17.46 -0.58
N VAL A 16 1.56 -16.17 -0.34
CA VAL A 16 1.67 -15.17 -1.42
C VAL A 16 2.87 -15.46 -2.32
N GLN A 17 4.00 -15.87 -1.75
CA GLN A 17 5.18 -16.27 -2.53
C GLN A 17 4.89 -17.47 -3.43
N GLU A 18 4.33 -18.54 -2.86
CA GLU A 18 3.98 -19.75 -3.61
C GLU A 18 2.97 -19.46 -4.71
N HIS A 19 1.88 -18.76 -4.39
CA HIS A 19 0.87 -18.40 -5.38
C HIS A 19 1.44 -17.49 -6.48
N TYR A 20 2.31 -16.53 -6.14
CA TYR A 20 2.96 -15.68 -7.13
C TYR A 20 3.87 -16.48 -8.07
N GLN A 21 4.65 -17.42 -7.53
CA GLN A 21 5.52 -18.27 -8.36
C GLN A 21 4.72 -19.09 -9.36
N ASN A 22 3.55 -19.59 -8.94
CA ASN A 22 2.64 -20.37 -9.77
C ASN A 22 1.80 -19.54 -10.75
N LEU A 23 1.88 -18.20 -10.72
CA LEU A 23 1.25 -17.38 -11.75
C LEU A 23 1.88 -17.63 -13.12
N GLY A 24 1.04 -17.72 -14.14
CA GLY A 24 1.47 -17.75 -15.54
C GLY A 24 2.23 -16.47 -15.93
N GLN A 25 3.03 -16.57 -16.99
CA GLN A 25 3.86 -15.44 -17.45
C GLN A 25 3.00 -14.22 -17.81
N ASP A 26 1.85 -14.42 -18.47
CA ASP A 26 0.92 -13.34 -18.84
C ASP A 26 0.44 -12.53 -17.62
N GLU A 27 0.19 -13.18 -16.48
CA GLU A 27 -0.20 -12.48 -15.24
C GLU A 27 0.98 -11.68 -14.66
N LYS A 28 2.19 -12.24 -14.69
CA LYS A 28 3.40 -11.56 -14.22
C LYS A 28 3.70 -10.34 -15.11
N ASP A 29 3.56 -10.48 -16.42
CA ASP A 29 3.74 -9.40 -17.40
C ASP A 29 2.66 -8.32 -17.27
N TRP A 30 1.43 -8.69 -16.91
CA TRP A 30 0.37 -7.72 -16.62
C TRP A 30 0.63 -6.94 -15.31
N LEU A 31 1.18 -7.62 -14.30
CA LEU A 31 1.38 -7.07 -12.95
C LEU A 31 2.62 -6.19 -12.85
N SER A 32 3.73 -6.61 -13.46
CA SER A 32 5.04 -5.95 -13.40
C SER A 32 5.00 -4.44 -13.69
N PRO A 33 4.44 -3.96 -14.83
CA PRO A 33 4.42 -2.53 -15.13
C PRO A 33 3.57 -1.73 -14.13
N LYS A 34 2.53 -2.33 -13.52
CA LYS A 34 1.71 -1.66 -12.51
C LYS A 34 2.45 -1.51 -11.19
N LEU A 35 3.21 -2.54 -10.79
CA LEU A 35 4.09 -2.45 -9.63
C LEU A 35 5.20 -1.42 -9.89
N SER A 36 5.73 -1.30 -11.10
CA SER A 36 6.69 -0.24 -11.43
C SER A 36 6.06 1.15 -11.28
N ALA A 37 4.91 1.38 -11.91
CA ALA A 37 4.22 2.67 -11.84
C ALA A 37 3.87 3.06 -10.39
N ILE A 38 3.40 2.10 -9.58
CA ILE A 38 3.16 2.32 -8.15
C ILE A 38 4.43 2.77 -7.45
N ALA A 39 5.55 2.06 -7.61
CA ALA A 39 6.81 2.41 -6.97
C ALA A 39 7.29 3.83 -7.35
N ASP A 40 7.15 4.20 -8.63
CA ASP A 40 7.57 5.50 -9.16
C ASP A 40 6.70 6.64 -8.59
N LEU A 41 5.38 6.45 -8.56
CA LEU A 41 4.45 7.42 -7.98
C LEU A 41 4.70 7.61 -6.48
N GLN A 42 4.98 6.52 -5.77
CA GLN A 42 5.32 6.58 -4.35
C GLN A 42 6.64 7.32 -4.08
N GLY A 43 7.63 7.15 -4.96
CA GLY A 43 8.86 7.96 -4.92
C GLY A 43 8.56 9.44 -5.08
N ARG A 44 7.73 9.80 -6.06
CA ARG A 44 7.37 11.21 -6.31
C ARG A 44 6.54 11.83 -5.18
N LEU A 45 5.67 11.06 -4.51
CA LEU A 45 5.00 11.52 -3.29
C LEU A 45 6.00 11.77 -2.16
N ASN A 46 7.01 10.91 -2.03
CA ASN A 46 8.06 11.09 -1.04
C ASN A 46 8.89 12.34 -1.32
N ASP A 47 9.18 12.65 -2.58
CA ASP A 47 9.94 13.86 -2.93
C ASP A 47 9.20 15.13 -2.46
N LEU A 48 7.87 15.18 -2.63
CA LEU A 48 7.04 16.28 -2.11
C LEU A 48 7.09 16.34 -0.57
N PHE A 49 7.01 15.19 0.09
CA PHE A 49 7.13 15.09 1.55
C PHE A 49 8.49 15.60 2.06
N VAL A 50 9.59 15.27 1.35
CA VAL A 50 10.94 15.74 1.70
C VAL A 50 11.08 17.25 1.46
N THR A 51 10.53 17.79 0.38
CA THR A 51 10.52 19.24 0.10
C THR A 51 9.82 20.03 1.22
N ALA A 52 8.82 19.44 1.87
CA ALA A 52 8.14 20.02 3.03
C ALA A 52 8.84 19.74 4.38
N ASP A 53 10.12 19.33 4.38
CA ASP A 53 10.86 18.95 5.59
C ASP A 53 10.13 17.91 6.46
N GLY A 54 9.41 16.99 5.81
CA GLY A 54 8.48 16.10 6.49
C GLY A 54 9.15 15.16 7.49
N GLU A 55 10.42 14.80 7.27
CA GLU A 55 11.17 13.97 8.21
C GLU A 55 11.39 14.66 9.56
N HIS A 56 11.68 15.97 9.54
CA HIS A 56 11.84 16.76 10.75
C HIS A 56 10.51 16.88 11.49
N HIS A 57 9.44 17.24 10.78
CA HIS A 57 8.10 17.37 11.37
C HIS A 57 7.58 16.05 11.95
N CYS A 58 7.76 14.93 11.25
CA CYS A 58 7.37 13.61 11.76
C CYS A 58 8.18 13.21 13.00
N ARG A 59 9.47 13.57 13.07
CA ARG A 59 10.30 13.30 14.26
C ARG A 59 9.83 14.12 15.45
N ALA A 60 9.46 15.38 15.24
CA ALA A 60 8.95 16.26 16.29
C ALA A 60 7.65 15.74 16.92
N CYS A 61 6.77 15.10 16.15
CA CYS A 61 5.55 14.47 16.66
C CYS A 61 5.69 12.97 16.98
N ALA A 62 6.93 12.45 16.99
CA ALA A 62 7.26 11.04 17.20
C ALA A 62 6.46 10.06 16.31
N GLY A 63 6.09 10.49 15.10
CA GLY A 63 5.33 9.67 14.15
C GLY A 63 3.95 9.28 14.65
N GLY A 64 3.20 10.21 15.27
CA GLY A 64 1.85 9.93 15.78
C GLY A 64 0.93 9.24 14.75
N CYS A 65 1.02 9.61 13.47
CA CYS A 65 0.27 8.95 12.39
C CYS A 65 0.72 7.50 12.12
N CYS A 66 2.00 7.17 12.33
CA CYS A 66 2.52 5.82 12.18
C CYS A 66 1.98 4.87 13.26
N HIS A 67 1.47 5.36 14.39
CA HIS A 67 0.96 4.51 15.47
C HIS A 67 -0.27 3.68 15.04
N ALA A 68 -1.03 4.13 14.05
CA ALA A 68 -2.17 3.40 13.47
C ALA A 68 -1.75 2.36 12.41
N GLY A 69 -0.46 2.23 12.10
CA GLY A 69 0.06 1.48 10.95
C GLY A 69 -0.06 -0.04 11.01
N HIS A 70 -0.61 -0.61 12.08
CA HIS A 70 -0.58 -2.05 12.35
C HIS A 70 -1.08 -2.93 11.20
N ASN A 71 -2.11 -2.45 10.49
CA ASN A 71 -2.79 -3.18 9.43
C ASN A 71 -2.67 -2.46 8.08
N HIS A 72 -1.59 -1.72 7.85
CA HIS A 72 -1.44 -0.97 6.59
C HIS A 72 -0.79 -1.80 5.48
N MET A 73 0.08 -2.76 5.80
CA MET A 73 0.77 -3.57 4.78
C MET A 73 -0.22 -4.37 3.92
N THR A 74 -0.30 -4.07 2.62
CA THR A 74 -1.21 -4.71 1.67
C THR A 74 -0.50 -5.74 0.80
N LEU A 75 -1.26 -6.50 0.00
CA LEU A 75 -0.70 -7.41 -1.00
C LEU A 75 0.20 -6.69 -1.99
N VAL A 76 -0.19 -5.50 -2.45
CA VAL A 76 0.60 -4.69 -3.39
C VAL A 76 2.00 -4.44 -2.85
N ASN A 77 2.11 -4.07 -1.57
CA ASN A 77 3.39 -3.81 -0.91
C ASN A 77 4.27 -5.06 -0.86
N LEU A 78 3.70 -6.20 -0.50
CA LEU A 78 4.40 -7.49 -0.44
C LEU A 78 4.88 -7.91 -1.84
N LEU A 79 4.07 -7.70 -2.88
CA LEU A 79 4.42 -8.05 -4.26
C LEU A 79 5.68 -7.34 -4.76
N HIS A 80 5.99 -6.12 -4.31
CA HIS A 80 7.24 -5.46 -4.70
C HIS A 80 8.49 -6.25 -4.29
N TYR A 81 8.44 -6.95 -3.15
CA TYR A 81 9.52 -7.80 -2.65
C TYR A 81 9.50 -9.16 -3.33
N VAL A 82 8.33 -9.79 -3.40
CA VAL A 82 8.17 -11.13 -3.99
C VAL A 82 8.56 -11.15 -5.47
N ALA A 83 8.08 -10.18 -6.27
CA ALA A 83 8.39 -10.10 -7.69
C ALA A 83 9.88 -9.87 -7.99
N ARG A 84 10.61 -9.27 -7.05
CA ARG A 84 12.05 -8.97 -7.18
C ARG A 84 12.94 -9.97 -6.43
N GLN A 85 12.35 -10.99 -5.81
CA GLN A 85 13.03 -11.94 -4.93
C GLN A 85 13.87 -11.26 -3.84
N GLN A 86 13.37 -10.13 -3.32
CA GLN A 86 14.06 -9.36 -2.29
C GLN A 86 13.57 -9.74 -0.90
N PRO A 87 14.45 -9.71 0.12
CA PRO A 87 14.05 -9.97 1.49
C PRO A 87 13.08 -8.90 1.98
N LEU A 88 12.05 -9.33 2.71
CA LEU A 88 11.17 -8.42 3.44
C LEU A 88 11.83 -7.98 4.76
N PRO A 89 11.64 -6.73 5.19
CA PRO A 89 11.97 -6.34 6.55
C PRO A 89 11.20 -7.20 7.56
N ALA A 90 11.87 -7.64 8.61
CA ALA A 90 11.24 -8.42 9.67
C ALA A 90 10.25 -7.53 10.45
N PRO A 91 8.95 -7.86 10.51
CA PRO A 91 8.00 -7.09 11.31
C PRO A 91 8.19 -7.37 12.80
N ASP A 92 7.98 -6.35 13.63
CA ASP A 92 7.86 -6.50 15.08
C ASP A 92 6.42 -6.21 15.53
N PHE A 93 5.59 -7.26 15.64
CA PHE A 93 4.19 -7.11 16.05
C PHE A 93 3.98 -6.66 17.51
N ARG A 94 5.04 -6.46 18.30
CA ARG A 94 4.96 -5.80 19.62
C ARG A 94 4.80 -4.29 19.47
N GLN A 95 5.23 -3.72 18.35
CA GLN A 95 5.07 -2.32 18.03
C GLN A 95 3.65 -2.02 17.52
N SER A 96 3.25 -0.75 17.66
CA SER A 96 1.97 -0.27 17.12
C SER A 96 1.95 -0.37 15.58
N CYS A 97 3.03 0.03 14.91
CA CYS A 97 3.32 -0.35 13.53
C CYS A 97 4.45 -1.38 13.47
N PRO A 98 4.22 -2.59 12.92
CA PRO A 98 5.24 -3.64 12.84
C PRO A 98 6.48 -3.28 12.01
N PHE A 99 6.37 -2.27 11.15
CA PHE A 99 7.47 -1.82 10.29
C PHE A 99 8.07 -0.48 10.74
N LEU A 100 7.81 -0.06 11.98
CA LEU A 100 8.46 1.12 12.56
C LEU A 100 9.70 0.66 13.34
N GLY A 101 10.88 1.03 12.84
CA GLY A 101 12.17 0.79 13.49
C GLY A 101 12.69 2.02 14.22
N ALA A 102 13.86 1.88 14.86
CA ALA A 102 14.46 2.95 15.66
C ALA A 102 14.79 4.23 14.86
N GLN A 103 15.07 4.09 13.56
CA GLN A 103 15.41 5.20 12.66
C GLN A 103 14.25 5.57 11.72
N GLY A 104 13.03 5.13 12.03
CA GLY A 104 11.84 5.36 11.20
C GLY A 104 11.35 4.09 10.49
N CYS A 105 10.56 4.28 9.42
CA CYS A 105 9.91 3.16 8.75
C CYS A 105 10.95 2.25 8.05
N LEU A 106 10.86 0.95 8.30
CA LEU A 106 11.69 -0.09 7.67
C LEU A 106 11.33 -0.32 6.20
N LEU A 107 10.16 0.17 5.75
CA LEU A 107 9.77 0.11 4.35
C LEU A 107 10.28 1.36 3.61
N PRO A 108 11.04 1.19 2.51
CA PRO A 108 11.46 2.31 1.69
C PRO A 108 10.22 2.98 1.06
N PRO A 109 10.27 4.29 0.75
CA PRO A 109 9.11 5.04 0.28
C PRO A 109 8.36 4.39 -0.89
N SER A 110 9.11 3.85 -1.87
CA SER A 110 8.59 3.15 -3.05
C SER A 110 7.84 1.83 -2.77
N ARG A 111 7.71 1.43 -1.50
CA ARG A 111 7.06 0.19 -1.07
C ARG A 111 6.20 0.37 0.17
N ARG A 112 6.05 1.61 0.67
CA ARG A 112 5.20 1.90 1.82
C ARG A 112 3.73 1.62 1.49
N PRO A 113 2.87 1.27 2.43
CA PRO A 113 1.44 1.19 2.18
C PRO A 113 0.87 2.48 1.61
N TYR A 114 -0.19 2.36 0.80
CA TYR A 114 -0.90 3.52 0.24
C TYR A 114 -1.17 4.60 1.29
N ASN A 115 -1.89 4.24 2.37
CA ASN A 115 -2.21 5.18 3.44
C ASN A 115 -0.97 5.80 4.12
N CYS A 116 0.16 5.09 4.13
CA CYS A 116 1.39 5.58 4.76
C CYS A 116 2.16 6.56 3.87
N ILE A 117 1.97 6.52 2.55
CA ILE A 117 2.68 7.39 1.60
C ILE A 117 1.80 8.54 1.10
N SER A 118 0.48 8.36 1.14
CA SER A 118 -0.49 9.34 0.64
C SER A 118 -1.17 10.15 1.75
N PHE A 119 -0.79 9.95 3.01
CA PHE A 119 -1.30 10.76 4.12
C PHE A 119 -0.26 11.82 4.47
N ASN A 120 -0.69 13.09 4.49
CA ASN A 120 0.06 14.21 5.03
C ASN A 120 -0.82 14.92 6.06
N CYS A 121 -0.20 15.44 7.12
CA CYS A 121 -0.92 16.25 8.09
C CYS A 121 -0.90 17.73 7.67
N ASP A 122 -1.78 18.53 8.26
CA ASP A 122 -1.91 19.96 7.98
C ASP A 122 -0.58 20.72 8.08
N ILE A 123 0.33 20.29 8.98
CA ILE A 123 1.67 20.88 9.09
C ILE A 123 2.45 20.70 7.79
N ILE A 124 2.51 19.48 7.25
CA ILE A 124 3.20 19.19 5.99
C ILE A 124 2.54 19.91 4.83
N GLU A 125 1.20 19.88 4.76
CA GLU A 125 0.47 20.54 3.67
C GLU A 125 0.67 22.06 3.69
N SER A 126 0.79 22.67 4.88
CA SER A 126 1.06 24.11 5.03
C SER A 126 2.45 24.55 4.56
N CYS A 127 3.38 23.61 4.41
CA CYS A 127 4.73 23.88 3.89
C CYS A 127 4.79 23.87 2.36
N TRP A 128 3.74 23.41 1.69
CA TRP A 128 3.70 23.33 0.23
C TRP A 128 3.21 24.60 -0.43
N SER A 129 3.72 24.88 -1.62
CA SER A 129 3.09 25.84 -2.52
C SER A 129 1.78 25.27 -3.09
N ASP A 130 0.92 26.14 -3.65
CA ASP A 130 -0.27 25.70 -4.38
C ASP A 130 0.05 24.74 -5.53
N ALA A 131 1.22 24.89 -6.15
CA ALA A 131 1.67 24.02 -7.23
C ALA A 131 2.03 22.62 -6.71
N ASP A 132 2.74 22.54 -5.59
CA ASP A 132 3.11 21.29 -4.93
C ASP A 132 1.87 20.54 -4.43
N LEU A 133 0.92 21.27 -3.83
CA LEU A 133 -0.34 20.69 -3.36
C LEU A 133 -1.16 20.10 -4.52
N LYS A 134 -1.30 20.84 -5.63
CA LYS A 134 -1.95 20.32 -6.85
C LYS A 134 -1.22 19.09 -7.41
N GLN A 135 0.12 19.12 -7.39
CA GLN A 135 0.93 18.00 -7.83
C GLN A 135 0.73 16.77 -6.94
N PHE A 136 0.67 16.95 -5.61
CA PHE A 136 0.40 15.90 -4.64
C PHE A 136 -0.92 15.17 -4.96
N TYR A 137 -2.04 15.91 -5.03
CA TYR A 137 -3.35 15.31 -5.29
C TYR A 137 -3.43 14.64 -6.68
N ARG A 138 -2.72 15.17 -7.68
CA ARG A 138 -2.62 14.51 -8.99
C ARG A 138 -1.92 13.15 -8.91
N ILE A 139 -0.78 13.09 -8.21
CA ILE A 139 -0.01 11.85 -8.05
C ILE A 139 -0.78 10.86 -7.17
N GLU A 140 -1.41 11.31 -6.09
CA GLU A 140 -2.23 10.49 -5.20
C GLU A 140 -3.38 9.83 -5.96
N SER A 141 -4.11 10.60 -6.77
CA SER A 141 -5.23 10.09 -7.57
C SER A 141 -4.77 9.05 -8.59
N GLU A 142 -3.61 9.27 -9.21
CA GLU A 142 -2.99 8.30 -10.11
C GLU A 142 -2.58 7.01 -9.38
N LEU A 143 -1.93 7.14 -8.22
CA LEU A 143 -1.57 6.01 -7.37
C LEU A 143 -2.81 5.21 -6.97
N ARG A 144 -3.88 5.89 -6.55
CA ARG A 144 -5.17 5.28 -6.18
C ARG A 144 -5.74 4.45 -7.31
N ARG A 145 -5.72 4.97 -8.55
CA ARG A 145 -6.20 4.23 -9.73
C ARG A 145 -5.43 2.93 -9.97
N HIS A 146 -4.12 2.92 -9.75
CA HIS A 146 -3.32 1.70 -9.85
C HIS A 146 -3.72 0.67 -8.78
N TYR A 147 -3.84 1.08 -7.52
CA TYR A 147 -4.30 0.20 -6.44
C TYR A 147 -5.70 -0.37 -6.73
N LEU A 148 -6.64 0.47 -7.18
CA LEU A 148 -7.99 0.03 -7.55
C LEU A 148 -7.98 -0.93 -8.75
N THR A 149 -7.06 -0.75 -9.70
CA THR A 149 -6.91 -1.68 -10.83
C THR A 149 -6.52 -3.07 -10.36
N LEU A 150 -5.59 -3.17 -9.41
CA LEU A 150 -5.21 -4.46 -8.83
C LEU A 150 -6.36 -5.03 -7.98
N ALA A 151 -7.02 -4.21 -7.17
CA ALA A 151 -8.15 -4.62 -6.33
C ALA A 151 -9.37 -5.12 -7.13
N ARG A 152 -9.56 -4.64 -8.35
CA ARG A 152 -10.60 -5.16 -9.27
C ARG A 152 -10.23 -6.51 -9.88
N ARG A 153 -8.93 -6.81 -9.98
CA ARG A 153 -8.45 -8.07 -10.56
C ARG A 153 -8.36 -9.16 -9.51
N TYR A 154 -7.75 -8.88 -8.37
CA TYR A 154 -7.45 -9.88 -7.34
C TYR A 154 -8.22 -9.59 -6.05
N ALA A 155 -8.91 -10.59 -5.52
CA ALA A 155 -9.66 -10.46 -4.26
C ALA A 155 -8.78 -10.04 -3.09
N GLY A 156 -7.52 -10.50 -3.05
CA GLY A 156 -6.55 -10.14 -2.01
C GLY A 156 -5.90 -8.77 -2.16
N ALA A 157 -6.12 -8.06 -3.28
CA ALA A 157 -5.45 -6.79 -3.58
C ALA A 157 -6.22 -5.54 -3.11
N ALA A 158 -7.26 -5.69 -2.29
CA ALA A 158 -7.94 -4.56 -1.68
C ALA A 158 -6.96 -3.68 -0.87
N MET A 159 -7.28 -2.38 -0.75
CA MET A 159 -6.45 -1.37 -0.06
C MET A 159 -6.52 -1.46 1.47
N THR A 160 -6.62 -2.68 2.00
CA THR A 160 -6.69 -2.99 3.43
C THR A 160 -5.61 -4.00 3.77
N GLY A 161 -5.11 -3.97 5.01
CA GLY A 161 -3.99 -4.82 5.43
C GLY A 161 -4.18 -6.32 5.19
N LEU A 162 -3.06 -6.98 4.93
CA LEU A 162 -2.96 -8.41 4.65
C LEU A 162 -3.58 -9.29 5.73
N LEU A 163 -3.37 -8.97 7.01
CA LEU A 163 -3.97 -9.74 8.12
C LEU A 163 -5.50 -9.72 8.08
N LEU A 164 -6.09 -8.57 7.76
CA LEU A 164 -7.55 -8.43 7.64
C LEU A 164 -8.05 -9.10 6.36
N GLN A 165 -7.31 -8.97 5.27
CA GLN A 165 -7.67 -9.60 4.00
C GLN A 165 -7.58 -11.11 4.04
N TYR A 166 -6.59 -11.66 4.73
CA TYR A 166 -6.47 -13.09 4.93
C TYR A 166 -7.72 -13.69 5.58
N ALA A 167 -8.23 -13.06 6.65
CA ALA A 167 -9.46 -13.48 7.30
C ALA A 167 -10.69 -13.42 6.36
N ARG A 168 -10.74 -12.42 5.45
CA ARG A 168 -11.83 -12.24 4.48
C ARG A 168 -11.80 -13.24 3.33
N LEU A 169 -10.61 -13.68 2.93
CA LEU A 169 -10.45 -14.63 1.83
C LEU A 169 -10.95 -16.03 2.17
N GLN A 170 -11.07 -16.38 3.46
CA GLN A 170 -11.62 -17.67 3.92
C GLN A 170 -10.98 -18.89 3.21
N GLY A 171 -9.64 -18.87 3.08
CA GLY A 171 -8.87 -19.93 2.42
C GLY A 171 -8.74 -19.81 0.89
N ARG A 172 -9.32 -18.79 0.27
CA ARG A 172 -9.08 -18.49 -1.16
C ARG A 172 -7.70 -17.86 -1.35
N SER A 173 -7.11 -18.08 -2.52
CA SER A 173 -5.85 -17.43 -2.90
C SER A 173 -5.99 -15.90 -2.92
N PHE A 174 -4.91 -15.19 -2.52
CA PHE A 174 -4.78 -13.75 -2.69
C PHE A 174 -4.93 -13.29 -4.15
N PHE A 175 -4.58 -14.18 -5.10
CA PHE A 175 -4.69 -13.93 -6.54
C PHE A 175 -5.99 -14.47 -7.14
N TYR A 176 -6.96 -14.84 -6.31
CA TYR A 176 -8.28 -15.23 -6.79
C TYR A 176 -8.86 -14.12 -7.66
N LEU A 177 -9.07 -14.44 -8.95
CA LEU A 177 -9.58 -13.51 -9.93
C LEU A 177 -11.03 -13.18 -9.61
N LEU A 178 -11.31 -11.89 -9.45
CA LEU A 178 -12.68 -11.44 -9.32
C LEU A 178 -13.38 -11.53 -10.68
N PRO A 179 -14.65 -11.96 -10.72
CA PRO A 179 -15.43 -11.88 -11.94
C PRO A 179 -15.49 -10.42 -12.39
N ALA A 180 -15.40 -10.18 -13.70
CA ALA A 180 -15.51 -8.84 -14.25
C ALA A 180 -16.82 -8.22 -13.76
N THR A 181 -16.72 -7.17 -12.95
CA THR A 181 -17.89 -6.38 -12.60
C THR A 181 -18.39 -5.75 -13.89
N LYS A 182 -19.61 -6.09 -14.32
CA LYS A 182 -20.29 -5.29 -15.35
C LYS A 182 -20.21 -3.83 -14.91
N PRO A 183 -19.85 -2.88 -15.81
CA PRO A 183 -19.95 -1.48 -15.46
C PRO A 183 -21.36 -1.26 -14.91
N LYS A 184 -21.47 -0.78 -13.67
CA LYS A 184 -22.72 -0.17 -13.24
C LYS A 184 -22.90 0.99 -14.21
N ASP A 185 -23.94 0.92 -15.03
CA ASP A 185 -24.38 2.06 -15.81
C ASP A 185 -24.40 3.25 -14.86
N LEU A 186 -23.60 4.27 -15.19
CA LEU A 186 -23.63 5.56 -14.54
C LEU A 186 -25.00 6.15 -14.87
N CYS A 187 -26.03 5.75 -14.12
CA CYS A 187 -27.27 6.49 -14.06
C CYS A 187 -26.91 7.90 -13.60
N HIS A 188 -27.18 8.84 -14.49
CA HIS A 188 -27.31 10.27 -14.23
C HIS A 188 -27.97 10.49 -12.86
N ASP A 189 -27.22 11.11 -11.95
CA ASP A 189 -27.83 11.98 -10.96
C ASP A 189 -27.52 13.41 -11.42
N ASP A 190 -28.46 13.92 -12.23
CA ASP A 190 -28.74 15.34 -12.26
C ASP A 190 -29.10 15.75 -10.82
N LEU A 191 -28.21 16.51 -10.19
CA LEU A 191 -28.55 17.25 -8.98
C LEU A 191 -28.38 18.74 -9.32
N GLU A 192 -29.43 19.28 -9.91
CA GLU A 192 -29.88 20.63 -9.58
C GLU A 192 -30.17 20.67 -8.07
N PHE A 193 -29.45 21.50 -7.33
CA PHE A 193 -29.94 22.37 -6.25
C PHE A 193 -28.89 23.44 -5.94
#